data_AF-A0A962T5E1-F1
#
_entry.id   AF-A0A962T5E1-F1
#
_cell.length_a   1.000
_cell.length_b   1.000
_cell.length_c   1.000
_cell.angle_alpha   90.00
_cell.angle_beta   90.00
_cell.angle_gamma   90.00
#
_symmetry.space_group_name_H-M   'P 1'
#
loop_
_entity.id
_entity.type
_entity.pdbx_description
1 polymer ?
#
loop_
_entity_poly.entity_id
_entity_poly.type
_entity_poly.pdbx_seq_one_letter_code
_entity_poly.pdbx_strand_id
1 'polypeptide(L)'
;GFEATVVEASWFGNQPVSLPLGEDFHAKRLNIRSSQVGNIATVQRSRWNYRRRMATVMELLDDPALDGLISGESPFIDLPKIMSELSQNPSGILCHRIDYRPVELVR
;
A
#
# COMPACT_ATOMS: atom_id res chain seq x y z
N GLY A 1 -8.34 5.71 20.90
CA GLY A 1 -9.00 6.67 21.80
C GLY A 1 -10.50 6.42 21.83
N PHE A 2 -11.24 7.11 22.70
CA PHE A 2 -12.70 7.10 22.68
C PHE A 2 -13.21 7.60 21.32
N GLU A 3 -14.19 6.89 20.73
CA GLU A 3 -14.75 7.12 19.38
C GLU A 3 -13.75 7.07 18.23
N ALA A 4 -12.58 6.45 18.43
CA ALA A 4 -11.60 6.30 17.37
C ALA A 4 -12.11 5.36 16.26
N THR A 5 -11.57 5.56 15.06
CA THR A 5 -11.82 4.70 13.89
C THR A 5 -10.62 3.81 13.63
N VAL A 6 -10.89 2.51 13.49
CA VAL A 6 -9.97 1.54 12.90
C VAL A 6 -10.28 1.47 11.40
N VAL A 7 -9.28 1.69 10.57
CA VAL A 7 -9.41 1.57 9.12
C VAL A 7 -8.78 0.26 8.69
N GLU A 8 -9.58 -0.63 8.10
CA GLU A 8 -9.06 -1.79 7.38
C GLU A 8 -8.52 -1.28 6.04
N ALA A 9 -7.19 -1.30 5.90
CA ALA A 9 -6.50 -0.74 4.74
C ALA A 9 -6.14 -1.78 3.68
N SER A 10 -5.98 -3.04 4.10
CA SER A 10 -5.62 -4.17 3.25
C SER A 10 -5.82 -5.49 4.01
N TRP A 11 -5.87 -6.59 3.27
CA TRP A 11 -5.91 -7.95 3.80
C TRP A 11 -4.82 -8.81 3.13
N PHE A 12 -4.36 -9.84 3.85
CA PHE A 12 -3.42 -10.84 3.32
C PHE A 12 -3.86 -12.24 3.71
N GLY A 13 -3.76 -13.18 2.77
CA GLY A 13 -4.15 -14.56 2.98
C GLY A 13 -5.65 -14.73 3.19
N ASN A 14 -6.02 -15.81 3.88
CA ASN A 14 -7.40 -16.26 4.07
C ASN A 14 -7.74 -16.57 5.54
N GLN A 15 -6.93 -16.06 6.48
CA GLN A 15 -7.10 -16.36 7.89
C GLN A 15 -8.25 -15.53 8.48
N PRO A 16 -9.27 -16.17 9.08
CA PRO A 16 -10.33 -15.44 9.77
C PRO A 16 -9.78 -14.84 11.08
N VAL A 17 -10.28 -13.65 11.43
CA VAL A 17 -9.92 -12.96 12.69
C VAL A 17 -11.16 -12.80 13.57
N SER A 18 -10.99 -13.00 14.88
CA SER A 18 -12.04 -12.74 15.87
C SER A 18 -11.98 -11.27 16.33
N LEU A 19 -13.14 -10.66 16.52
CA LEU A 19 -13.25 -9.26 16.93
C LEU A 19 -14.18 -9.15 18.16
N PRO A 20 -13.66 -8.85 19.37
CA PRO A 20 -14.46 -8.78 20.58
C PRO A 20 -15.27 -7.47 20.64
N LEU A 21 -16.44 -7.46 20.02
CA LEU A 21 -17.30 -6.27 19.92
C LEU A 21 -17.88 -5.81 21.27
N GLY A 22 -17.90 -6.66 22.30
CA GLY A 22 -18.47 -6.35 23.62
C GLY A 22 -17.52 -5.64 24.59
N GLU A 23 -16.24 -5.49 24.25
CA GLU A 23 -15.23 -4.92 25.14
C GLU A 23 -14.98 -3.44 24.81
N ASP A 24 -13.73 -3.07 24.55
CA ASP A 24 -13.32 -1.72 24.17
C ASP A 24 -14.09 -1.19 22.95
N PHE A 25 -14.47 -2.04 22.00
CA PHE A 25 -15.29 -1.62 20.87
C PHE A 25 -16.59 -0.98 21.33
N HIS A 26 -17.28 -1.60 22.29
CA HIS A 26 -18.51 -1.07 22.87
C HIS A 26 -18.23 0.08 23.84
N ALA A 27 -17.39 -0.14 24.85
CA ALA A 27 -17.13 0.82 25.92
C ALA A 27 -16.53 2.14 25.39
N LYS A 28 -15.70 2.06 24.34
CA LYS A 28 -15.07 3.22 23.71
C LYS A 28 -15.79 3.68 22.44
N ARG A 29 -16.92 3.08 22.07
CA ARG A 29 -17.70 3.42 20.85
C ARG A 29 -16.83 3.46 19.59
N LEU A 30 -15.96 2.48 19.42
CA LEU A 30 -15.04 2.45 18.29
C LEU A 30 -15.79 2.21 16.98
N ASN A 31 -15.23 2.70 15.88
CA ASN A 31 -15.75 2.48 14.54
C ASN A 31 -14.78 1.62 13.73
N ILE A 32 -15.31 0.79 12.84
CA ILE A 32 -14.50 0.09 11.82
C ILE A 32 -14.96 0.57 10.45
N ARG A 33 -14.00 0.90 9.59
CA ARG A 33 -14.24 1.37 8.23
C ARG A 33 -13.31 0.64 7.26
N SER A 34 -13.86 0.20 6.13
CA SER A 34 -13.02 -0.26 5.02
C SER A 34 -12.41 0.93 4.28
N SER A 35 -11.19 0.74 3.80
CA SER A 35 -10.55 1.60 2.81
C SER A 35 -10.57 0.92 1.46
N GLN A 36 -10.91 1.66 0.41
CA GLN A 36 -10.89 1.14 -0.95
C GLN A 36 -10.29 2.19 -1.87
N VAL A 37 -9.27 1.79 -2.63
CA VAL A 37 -8.48 2.73 -3.46
C VAL A 37 -9.06 2.93 -4.86
N GLY A 38 -9.88 2.00 -5.34
CA GLY A 38 -10.39 2.02 -6.72
C GLY A 38 -11.39 3.14 -7.01
N ASN A 39 -12.26 3.48 -6.05
CA ASN A 39 -13.36 4.43 -6.25
C ASN A 39 -13.24 5.67 -5.36
N ILE A 40 -13.69 6.81 -5.87
CA ILE A 40 -13.86 8.03 -5.07
C ILE A 40 -15.16 7.91 -4.28
N ALA A 41 -15.08 8.09 -2.95
CA ALA A 41 -16.23 8.08 -2.06
C ALA A 41 -17.29 9.08 -2.51
N THR A 42 -18.57 8.71 -2.48
CA THR A 42 -19.69 9.54 -3.00
C THR A 42 -19.67 10.97 -2.45
N VAL A 43 -19.42 11.12 -1.15
CA VAL A 43 -19.34 12.43 -0.47
C VAL A 43 -18.20 13.33 -0.97
N GLN A 44 -17.18 12.75 -1.62
CA GLN A 44 -16.04 13.47 -2.16
C GLN A 44 -16.18 13.79 -3.67
N ARG A 45 -17.15 13.19 -4.38
CA ARG A 45 -17.25 13.28 -5.85
C ARG A 45 -17.60 14.67 -6.38
N SER A 46 -18.17 15.55 -5.55
CA SER A 46 -18.39 16.96 -5.92
C SER A 46 -17.09 17.74 -6.09
N ARG A 47 -16.03 17.35 -5.38
CA ARG A 47 -14.73 18.02 -5.36
C ARG A 47 -13.64 17.23 -6.10
N TRP A 48 -13.73 15.90 -6.06
CA TRP A 48 -12.71 14.98 -6.55
C TRP A 48 -13.21 14.16 -7.74
N ASN A 49 -12.34 14.06 -8.74
CA ASN A 49 -12.44 13.10 -9.83
C ASN A 49 -11.10 12.35 -9.97
N TYR A 50 -11.06 11.30 -10.79
CA TYR A 50 -9.87 10.45 -10.92
C TYR A 50 -8.65 11.23 -11.41
N ARG A 51 -8.82 12.14 -12.36
CA ARG A 51 -7.75 12.98 -12.89
C ARG A 51 -7.12 13.82 -11.78
N ARG A 52 -7.94 14.53 -11.01
CA ARG A 52 -7.49 15.38 -9.90
C ARG A 52 -6.80 14.54 -8.82
N ARG A 53 -7.39 13.39 -8.45
CA ARG A 53 -6.79 12.47 -7.47
C ARG A 53 -5.41 12.00 -7.93
N MET A 54 -5.27 11.61 -9.19
CA MET A 54 -3.99 11.18 -9.75
C MET A 54 -2.96 12.31 -9.76
N ALA A 55 -3.34 13.51 -10.21
CA ALA A 55 -2.43 14.66 -10.21
C ALA A 55 -1.89 14.97 -8.80
N THR A 56 -2.78 15.01 -7.79
CA THR A 56 -2.37 15.20 -6.39
C THR A 56 -1.48 14.08 -5.89
N VAL A 57 -1.75 12.82 -6.26
CA VAL A 57 -0.86 11.70 -5.89
C VAL A 57 0.52 11.89 -6.51
N MET A 58 0.63 12.27 -7.79
CA MET A 58 1.92 12.51 -8.43
C MET A 58 2.69 13.66 -7.75
N GLU A 59 1.99 14.74 -7.36
CA GLU A 59 2.60 15.84 -6.59
C GLU A 59 3.13 15.38 -5.22
N LEU A 60 2.38 14.52 -4.52
CA LEU A 60 2.80 13.98 -3.22
C LEU A 60 3.94 12.95 -3.35
N LEU A 61 4.01 12.23 -4.48
CA LEU A 61 5.06 11.25 -4.73
C LEU A 61 6.43 11.88 -5.03
N ASP A 62 6.50 13.21 -5.24
CA ASP A 62 7.75 13.95 -5.45
C ASP A 62 8.49 14.27 -4.14
N ASP A 63 7.98 13.82 -2.99
CA ASP A 63 8.66 13.98 -1.70
C ASP A 63 9.89 13.06 -1.60
N PRO A 64 11.12 13.59 -1.47
CA PRO A 64 12.35 12.80 -1.37
C PRO A 64 12.38 11.84 -0.17
N ALA A 65 11.54 12.06 0.85
CA ALA A 65 11.40 11.11 1.95
C ALA A 65 10.94 9.72 1.48
N LEU A 66 10.24 9.65 0.35
CA LEU A 66 9.77 8.40 -0.24
C LEU A 66 10.88 7.59 -0.92
N ASP A 67 11.98 8.22 -1.33
CA ASP A 67 13.14 7.50 -1.88
C ASP A 67 13.75 6.55 -0.86
N GLY A 68 13.66 6.89 0.44
CA GLY A 68 14.08 6.02 1.54
C GLY A 68 13.27 4.73 1.68
N LEU A 69 12.13 4.61 1.00
CA LEU A 69 11.34 3.38 0.95
C LEU A 69 11.86 2.41 -0.12
N ILE A 70 12.64 2.88 -1.09
CA ILE A 70 13.24 2.04 -2.13
C ILE A 70 14.43 1.30 -1.52
N SER A 71 14.26 0.01 -1.29
CA SER A 71 15.25 -0.83 -0.59
C SER A 71 16.13 -1.66 -1.54
N GLY A 72 15.86 -1.62 -2.84
CA GLY A 72 16.62 -2.37 -3.84
C GLY A 72 16.04 -2.23 -5.25
N GLU A 73 16.86 -2.59 -6.24
CA GLU A 73 16.51 -2.54 -7.65
C GLU A 73 17.03 -3.77 -8.39
N SER A 74 16.28 -4.26 -9.37
CA SER A 74 16.73 -5.35 -10.25
C SER A 74 16.09 -5.24 -11.63
N PRO A 75 16.77 -5.73 -12.69
CA PRO A 75 16.18 -5.75 -14.01
C PRO A 75 15.01 -6.72 -14.08
N PHE A 76 14.05 -6.43 -14.96
CA PHE A 76 12.85 -7.25 -15.15
C PHE A 76 13.16 -8.72 -15.47
N ILE A 77 14.28 -9.00 -16.14
CA ILE A 77 14.70 -10.37 -16.49
C ILE A 77 14.95 -11.24 -15.25
N ASP A 78 15.36 -10.63 -14.13
CA ASP A 78 15.64 -11.33 -12.88
C ASP A 78 14.39 -11.49 -12.01
N LEU A 79 13.24 -10.93 -12.43
CA LEU A 79 12.01 -10.89 -11.63
C LEU A 79 11.59 -12.26 -11.08
N PRO A 80 11.64 -13.38 -11.84
CA PRO A 80 11.29 -14.70 -11.28
C PRO A 80 12.17 -15.10 -10.09
N LYS A 81 13.48 -14.85 -10.18
CA LYS A 81 14.44 -15.14 -9.12
C LYS A 81 14.21 -14.23 -7.92
N ILE A 82 14.09 -12.92 -8.15
CA ILE A 82 13.86 -11.91 -7.12
C ILE A 82 12.56 -12.18 -6.36
N MET A 83 11.47 -12.48 -7.06
CA MET A 83 10.19 -12.83 -6.41
C MET A 83 10.30 -14.07 -5.52
N SER A 84 11.06 -15.08 -5.95
CA SER A 84 11.33 -16.28 -5.14
C SER A 84 12.08 -15.92 -3.86
N GLU A 85 13.15 -15.12 -3.96
CA GLU A 85 13.96 -14.68 -2.82
C GLU A 85 13.14 -13.82 -1.83
N LEU A 86 12.40 -12.83 -2.35
CA LEU A 86 11.55 -11.95 -1.55
C LEU A 86 10.43 -12.70 -0.82
N SER A 87 9.91 -13.77 -1.40
CA SER A 87 8.86 -14.58 -0.75
C SER A 87 9.35 -15.38 0.45
N GLN A 88 10.65 -15.67 0.53
CA GLN A 88 11.25 -16.53 1.55
C GLN A 88 11.95 -15.75 2.66
N ASN A 89 12.65 -14.66 2.30
CA ASN A 89 13.40 -13.85 3.26
C ASN A 89 13.38 -12.36 2.88
N PRO A 90 12.26 -11.65 3.12
CA PRO A 90 12.12 -10.24 2.76
C PRO A 90 12.79 -9.28 3.77
N SER A 91 13.63 -9.76 4.70
CA SER A 91 14.06 -8.93 5.84
C SER A 91 14.75 -7.63 5.39
N GLY A 92 14.20 -6.50 5.83
CA GLY A 92 14.69 -5.16 5.49
C GLY A 92 14.26 -4.62 4.11
N ILE A 93 13.56 -5.40 3.30
CA ILE A 93 13.01 -4.94 2.02
C ILE A 93 11.64 -4.28 2.25
N LEU A 94 11.52 -3.02 1.83
CA LEU A 94 10.28 -2.24 1.88
C LEU A 94 9.63 -2.16 0.50
N CYS A 95 10.35 -1.59 -0.47
CA CYS A 95 9.95 -1.50 -1.87
C CYS A 95 11.13 -1.87 -2.77
N HIS A 96 11.06 -3.03 -3.43
CA HIS A 96 12.05 -3.44 -4.44
C HIS A 96 11.56 -3.02 -5.83
N ARG A 97 12.26 -2.10 -6.49
CA ARG A 97 11.86 -1.57 -7.79
C ARG A 97 12.37 -2.48 -8.92
N ILE A 98 11.49 -2.70 -9.90
CA ILE A 98 11.82 -3.48 -11.10
C ILE A 98 12.11 -2.53 -12.24
N ASP A 99 13.30 -2.65 -12.80
CA ASP A 99 13.75 -1.85 -13.94
C ASP A 99 13.41 -2.55 -15.27
N TYR A 100 12.65 -1.87 -16.11
CA TYR A 100 12.24 -2.36 -17.43
C TYR A 100 13.18 -1.91 -18.56
N ARG A 101 14.18 -1.08 -18.26
CA ARG A 101 15.16 -0.66 -19.26
C ARG A 101 15.92 -1.88 -19.79
N PRO A 102 16.21 -1.95 -21.10
CA PRO A 102 17.06 -2.99 -21.64
C PRO A 102 18.44 -2.94 -20.98
N VAL A 103 18.99 -4.09 -20.60
CA VAL A 103 20.40 -4.19 -20.26
C VAL A 103 21.17 -4.00 -21.56
N GLU A 104 21.91 -2.89 -21.70
CA GLU A 104 22.82 -2.72 -22.83
C GLU A 104 23.89 -3.81 -22.76
N LEU A 105 23.79 -4.79 -23.67
CA LEU A 105 24.86 -5.76 -23.88
C LEU A 105 26.03 -5.00 -24.53
N VAL A 106 27.01 -4.61 -23.71
CA VAL A 106 28.32 -4.19 -24.22
C VAL A 106 28.87 -5.37 -25.03
N ARG A 107 29.05 -5.16 -26.34
CA ARG A 107 29.71 -6.10 -27.24
C ARG A 107 31.22 -6.06 -27.08
#